data_AF-A0A9P5PXI1-F1
#
_entry.id   AF-A0A9P5PXI1-F1
#
_cell.length_a   1.000
_cell.length_b   1.000
_cell.length_c   1.000
_cell.angle_alpha   90.00
_cell.angle_beta   90.00
_cell.angle_gamma   90.00
#
_symmetry.space_group_name_H-M   'P 1'
#
loop_
_entity.id
_entity.type
_entity.pdbx_description
1 polymer ?
#
loop_
_entity_poly.entity_id
_entity_poly.type
_entity_poly.pdbx_seq_one_letter_code
_entity_poly.pdbx_strand_id
1 'polypeptide(L)'
;MYKSLEYFLGHPQSSRNIMFTLLPAVSLVLALCSISVSATPLGRSTCTPNAQGAAVSIVSSADGTLKWGDANPTPTVGDVLSALSFDGDSPNFHVAQSGQFPTSFVINDVNNHALFVDSSTAGSLTFNTTSVDFDQGFQLFDITCQSCGSDTTPGQSAGSSCTVSPLGPFVNACVRIVKPDVSGLPLIVGSCEGSELQLFDIVF
;
A
#
# COMPACT_ATOMS: atom_id res chain seq x y z
N MET A 1 5.12 -6.70 58.90
CA MET A 1 4.35 -7.24 60.04
C MET A 1 3.48 -6.10 60.55
N TYR A 2 2.14 -6.26 60.63
CA TYR A 2 1.14 -5.20 60.91
C TYR A 2 1.06 -4.07 59.86
N LYS A 3 -0.06 -3.37 59.58
CA LYS A 3 -1.49 -3.40 60.00
C LYS A 3 -2.29 -2.78 58.81
N SER A 4 -3.36 -3.35 58.22
CA SER A 4 -4.75 -3.59 58.68
C SER A 4 -5.68 -2.36 58.71
N LEU A 5 -6.86 -2.50 58.05
CA LEU A 5 -8.19 -1.84 58.24
C LEU A 5 -8.30 -0.30 58.07
N GLU A 6 -9.45 0.33 57.75
CA GLU A 6 -10.85 -0.07 57.38
C GLU A 6 -11.20 0.42 55.93
N TYR A 7 -12.34 0.19 55.24
CA TYR A 7 -13.79 -0.06 55.49
C TYR A 7 -14.71 1.18 55.65
N PHE A 8 -16.00 0.98 55.27
CA PHE A 8 -17.21 1.85 55.22
C PHE A 8 -17.61 2.41 53.82
N LEU A 9 -18.65 1.92 53.12
CA LEU A 9 -20.10 1.72 53.39
C LEU A 9 -20.94 3.02 53.35
N GLY A 10 -22.04 3.03 52.56
CA GLY A 10 -23.10 4.05 52.69
C GLY A 10 -23.95 4.38 51.46
N HIS A 11 -24.91 3.53 51.09
CA HIS A 11 -26.19 3.95 50.47
C HIS A 11 -27.08 4.64 51.55
N PRO A 12 -28.17 5.40 51.27
CA PRO A 12 -29.20 5.10 50.26
C PRO A 12 -29.93 6.30 49.58
N GLN A 13 -31.03 5.99 48.89
CA GLN A 13 -31.96 6.89 48.17
C GLN A 13 -32.69 7.93 49.05
N SER A 14 -33.20 8.99 48.41
CA SER A 14 -34.47 9.62 48.80
C SER A 14 -35.19 10.31 47.64
N SER A 15 -36.46 9.97 47.43
CA SER A 15 -37.33 10.61 46.42
C SER A 15 -37.90 11.94 46.91
N ARG A 16 -38.09 12.91 46.02
CA ARG A 16 -39.06 13.99 46.24
C ARG A 16 -39.72 14.47 44.95
N ASN A 17 -41.06 14.38 44.93
CA ASN A 17 -41.90 14.92 43.87
C ASN A 17 -41.94 16.45 43.95
N ILE A 18 -41.86 17.13 42.80
CA ILE A 18 -42.40 18.49 42.62
C ILE A 18 -43.27 18.50 41.36
N MET A 19 -44.34 19.29 41.42
CA MET A 19 -45.54 19.18 40.61
C MET A 19 -45.75 20.46 39.78
N PHE A 20 -46.16 20.29 38.51
CA PHE A 20 -46.82 21.27 37.63
C PHE A 20 -46.11 22.62 37.32
N THR A 21 -45.91 22.87 36.02
CA THR A 21 -46.57 24.01 35.37
C THR A 21 -46.76 23.76 33.87
N LEU A 22 -47.96 24.01 33.36
CA LEU A 22 -48.29 24.00 31.92
C LEU A 22 -48.04 25.39 31.31
N LEU A 23 -47.48 25.45 30.10
CA LEU A 23 -47.61 26.58 29.16
C LEU A 23 -47.39 26.07 27.71
N PRO A 24 -47.87 26.80 26.68
CA PRO A 24 -48.37 26.21 25.44
C PRO A 24 -47.34 25.93 24.35
N ALA A 25 -47.76 25.12 23.38
CA ALA A 25 -46.97 24.66 22.26
C ALA A 25 -46.53 25.79 21.29
N VAL A 26 -45.29 25.67 20.82
CA VAL A 26 -44.85 26.20 19.52
C VAL A 26 -44.21 25.04 18.75
N SER A 27 -45.00 24.40 17.89
CA SER A 27 -44.51 23.35 16.99
C SER A 27 -43.69 23.98 15.85
N LEU A 28 -42.40 24.18 16.08
CA LEU A 28 -41.47 24.51 14.99
C LEU A 28 -41.11 23.22 14.23
N VAL A 29 -41.89 22.92 13.20
CA VAL A 29 -41.57 21.81 12.28
C VAL A 29 -40.39 22.24 11.40
N LEU A 30 -39.16 21.93 11.85
CA LEU A 30 -38.02 21.90 10.94
C LEU A 30 -38.23 20.73 9.99
N ALA A 31 -38.68 21.03 8.78
CA ALA A 31 -38.51 20.16 7.63
C ALA A 31 -37.01 20.08 7.31
N LEU A 32 -36.32 19.17 8.01
CA LEU A 32 -35.00 18.70 7.61
C LEU A 32 -35.18 17.99 6.27
N CYS A 33 -35.01 18.74 5.18
CA CYS A 33 -34.73 18.17 3.87
C CYS A 33 -33.40 17.43 3.98
N SER A 34 -33.50 16.14 4.33
CA SER A 34 -32.43 15.17 4.18
C SER A 34 -32.07 15.12 2.70
N ILE A 35 -31.15 15.99 2.28
CA ILE A 35 -30.39 15.80 1.06
C ILE A 35 -29.55 14.56 1.32
N SER A 36 -30.13 13.41 0.99
CA SER A 36 -29.40 12.16 0.87
C SER A 36 -28.39 12.36 -0.24
N VAL A 37 -27.20 12.81 0.16
CA VAL A 37 -26.00 12.73 -0.66
C VAL A 37 -25.80 11.24 -0.89
N SER A 38 -26.37 10.74 -1.98
CA SER A 38 -26.00 9.47 -2.56
C SER A 38 -24.59 9.66 -3.09
N ALA A 39 -23.63 9.58 -2.16
CA ALA A 39 -22.31 9.10 -2.47
C ALA A 39 -22.53 7.66 -2.96
N THR A 40 -22.83 7.53 -4.25
CA THR A 40 -22.49 6.33 -4.99
C THR A 40 -21.02 6.11 -4.63
N PRO A 41 -20.65 4.99 -4.00
CA PRO A 41 -19.24 4.67 -3.92
C PRO A 41 -18.78 4.61 -5.37
N LEU A 42 -17.94 5.57 -5.76
CA LEU A 42 -17.22 5.49 -7.01
C LEU A 42 -16.34 4.27 -6.86
N GLY A 43 -16.87 3.12 -7.29
CA GLY A 43 -16.11 1.92 -7.54
C GLY A 43 -15.13 2.28 -8.64
N ARG A 44 -14.00 2.85 -8.25
CA ARG A 44 -12.81 2.93 -9.10
C ARG A 44 -12.57 1.50 -9.50
N SER A 45 -12.78 1.20 -10.79
CA SER A 45 -12.52 -0.11 -11.35
C SER A 45 -11.02 -0.30 -11.29
N THR A 46 -10.54 -0.89 -10.21
CA THR A 46 -9.13 -1.23 -10.10
C THR A 46 -8.81 -2.32 -11.10
N CYS A 47 -7.58 -2.28 -11.60
CA CYS A 47 -7.11 -3.20 -12.63
C CYS A 47 -5.70 -3.68 -12.28
N THR A 48 -5.32 -4.80 -12.90
CA THR A 48 -3.95 -5.31 -12.85
C THR A 48 -3.19 -4.83 -14.09
N PRO A 49 -1.93 -4.39 -13.95
CA PRO A 49 -1.13 -3.88 -15.06
C PRO A 49 -0.79 -5.03 -16.04
N ASN A 50 -0.95 -4.79 -17.33
CA ASN A 50 -0.63 -5.81 -18.35
C ASN A 50 0.84 -5.72 -18.81
N ALA A 51 1.77 -5.76 -17.85
CA ALA A 51 3.21 -5.65 -18.08
C ALA A 51 3.90 -6.98 -18.47
N GLN A 52 3.13 -8.06 -18.67
CA GLN A 52 3.52 -9.48 -18.73
C GLN A 52 4.91 -9.78 -19.33
N GLY A 53 5.96 -9.73 -18.50
CA GLY A 53 7.33 -10.03 -18.92
C GLY A 53 7.96 -9.01 -19.89
N ALA A 54 7.29 -7.90 -20.19
CA ALA A 54 7.95 -6.73 -20.76
C ALA A 54 8.90 -6.11 -19.72
N ALA A 55 9.92 -5.40 -20.19
CA ALA A 55 10.72 -4.57 -19.30
C ALA A 55 9.91 -3.30 -18.96
N VAL A 56 9.90 -2.91 -17.68
CA VAL A 56 9.17 -1.75 -17.17
C VAL A 56 9.99 -0.98 -16.11
N SER A 57 9.76 0.32 -16.04
CA SER A 57 10.12 1.16 -14.89
C SER A 57 8.98 1.14 -13.87
N ILE A 58 9.30 0.99 -12.59
CA ILE A 58 8.35 1.23 -11.49
C ILE A 58 8.71 2.59 -10.88
N VAL A 59 7.88 3.60 -11.16
CA VAL A 59 8.15 5.03 -10.91
C VAL A 59 7.19 5.53 -9.83
N SER A 60 7.57 6.48 -8.98
CA SER A 60 6.62 7.09 -8.05
C SER A 60 5.61 7.98 -8.77
N SER A 61 4.32 7.81 -8.47
CA SER A 61 3.28 8.74 -8.95
C SER A 61 3.36 10.12 -8.27
N ALA A 62 4.07 10.24 -7.14
CA ALA A 62 4.29 11.51 -6.45
C ALA A 62 5.46 12.32 -7.06
N ASP A 63 6.47 11.64 -7.59
CA ASP A 63 7.66 12.24 -8.19
C ASP A 63 8.25 11.31 -9.26
N GLY A 64 8.06 11.67 -10.53
CA GLY A 64 8.53 10.88 -11.68
C GLY A 64 10.05 10.69 -11.77
N THR A 65 10.84 11.39 -10.95
CA THR A 65 12.30 11.20 -10.87
C THR A 65 12.69 10.04 -9.95
N LEU A 66 11.80 9.61 -9.06
CA LEU A 66 12.02 8.52 -8.12
C LEU A 66 11.55 7.20 -8.73
N LYS A 67 12.49 6.35 -9.11
CA LYS A 67 12.25 5.02 -9.67
C LYS A 67 12.72 3.96 -8.69
N TRP A 68 12.13 2.77 -8.73
CA TRP A 68 12.70 1.60 -8.07
C TRP A 68 14.04 1.26 -8.73
N GLY A 69 15.02 0.84 -7.95
CA GLY A 69 16.32 0.43 -8.47
C GLY A 69 17.27 -0.03 -7.36
N ASP A 70 18.50 -0.32 -7.76
CA ASP A 70 19.61 -0.71 -6.90
C ASP A 70 20.75 0.30 -7.08
N ALA A 71 21.47 0.60 -6.00
CA ALA A 71 22.68 1.42 -6.04
C ALA A 71 23.89 0.69 -6.64
N ASN A 72 23.81 -0.63 -6.74
CA ASN A 72 24.73 -1.46 -7.49
C ASN A 72 24.24 -1.60 -8.94
N PRO A 73 24.97 -1.10 -9.96
CA PRO A 73 24.60 -1.26 -11.38
C PRO A 73 24.77 -2.70 -11.90
N THR A 74 25.22 -3.61 -11.05
CA THR A 74 25.27 -5.06 -11.29
C THR A 74 24.65 -5.78 -10.10
N PRO A 75 23.31 -5.78 -9.96
CA PRO A 75 22.63 -6.25 -8.75
C PRO A 75 23.02 -7.68 -8.33
N THR A 76 23.04 -7.92 -7.03
CA THR A 76 23.38 -9.20 -6.41
C THR A 76 22.41 -9.61 -5.30
N VAL A 77 22.50 -10.86 -4.84
CA VAL A 77 21.67 -11.38 -3.75
C VAL A 77 21.97 -10.63 -2.45
N GLY A 78 20.93 -10.05 -1.85
CA GLY A 78 21.00 -9.28 -0.61
C GLY A 78 21.09 -7.76 -0.84
N ASP A 79 21.25 -7.28 -2.07
CA ASP A 79 21.23 -5.85 -2.36
C ASP A 79 19.84 -5.26 -2.08
N VAL A 80 19.80 -4.08 -1.46
CA VAL A 80 18.57 -3.45 -0.96
C VAL A 80 18.00 -2.53 -2.03
N LEU A 81 16.76 -2.79 -2.46
CA LEU A 81 16.09 -1.94 -3.42
C LEU A 81 15.76 -0.57 -2.80
N SER A 82 15.81 0.45 -3.63
CA SER A 82 15.82 1.85 -3.24
C SER A 82 15.05 2.72 -4.24
N ALA A 83 14.68 3.92 -3.80
CA ALA A 83 14.00 4.92 -4.63
C ALA A 83 15.05 5.85 -5.28
N LEU A 84 15.71 5.37 -6.34
CA LEU A 84 16.87 5.99 -6.97
C LEU A 84 16.87 5.78 -8.49
N SER A 85 17.28 6.80 -9.23
CA SER A 85 17.60 6.70 -10.66
C SER A 85 19.11 6.57 -10.84
N PHE A 86 19.58 5.34 -11.08
CA PHE A 86 20.99 5.06 -11.42
C PHE A 86 21.18 4.71 -12.90
N ASP A 87 20.23 3.99 -13.52
CA ASP A 87 20.26 3.57 -14.93
C ASP A 87 19.58 4.55 -15.90
N GLY A 88 19.28 5.76 -15.40
CA GLY A 88 18.64 6.84 -16.16
C GLY A 88 17.16 6.57 -16.47
N ASP A 89 16.83 6.54 -17.76
CA ASP A 89 15.48 6.31 -18.29
C ASP A 89 15.22 4.89 -18.80
N SER A 90 16.16 3.97 -18.55
CA SER A 90 16.01 2.56 -18.90
C SER A 90 15.00 1.85 -17.97
N PRO A 91 14.16 0.94 -18.49
CA PRO A 91 13.39 0.01 -17.68
C PRO A 91 14.27 -1.00 -16.93
N ASN A 92 14.03 -1.18 -15.63
CA ASN A 92 14.87 -2.00 -14.75
C ASN A 92 14.25 -3.34 -14.34
N PHE A 93 12.92 -3.50 -14.44
CA PHE A 93 12.22 -4.69 -13.94
C PHE A 93 11.38 -5.37 -15.00
N HIS A 94 11.24 -6.69 -14.89
CA HIS A 94 10.12 -7.41 -15.46
C HIS A 94 9.04 -7.59 -14.40
N VAL A 95 7.79 -7.32 -14.77
CA VAL A 95 6.61 -7.59 -13.93
C VAL A 95 5.74 -8.61 -14.66
N ALA A 96 5.56 -9.79 -14.07
CA ALA A 96 4.84 -10.90 -14.69
C ALA A 96 3.89 -11.55 -13.68
N GLN A 97 2.78 -12.11 -14.16
CA GLN A 97 1.94 -12.94 -13.30
C GLN A 97 2.67 -14.23 -12.91
N SER A 98 2.54 -14.64 -11.65
CA SER A 98 3.11 -15.88 -11.11
C SER A 98 2.46 -17.16 -11.67
N GLY A 99 1.27 -17.03 -12.27
CA GLY A 99 0.41 -18.15 -12.65
C GLY A 99 -0.34 -18.81 -11.48
N GLN A 100 -0.18 -18.31 -10.25
CA GLN A 100 -0.87 -18.84 -9.06
C GLN A 100 -2.27 -18.23 -8.87
N PHE A 101 -3.09 -18.88 -8.03
CA PHE A 101 -4.39 -18.37 -7.59
C PHE A 101 -4.40 -18.17 -6.06
N PRO A 102 -4.84 -17.00 -5.53
CA PRO A 102 -5.29 -15.82 -6.28
C PRO A 102 -4.17 -15.18 -7.10
N THR A 103 -4.54 -14.40 -8.11
CA THR A 103 -3.59 -13.74 -9.03
C THR A 103 -2.53 -12.95 -8.24
N SER A 104 -1.27 -13.28 -8.47
CA SER A 104 -0.13 -12.58 -7.90
C SER A 104 0.95 -12.34 -8.97
N PHE A 105 1.88 -11.46 -8.65
CA PHE A 105 2.94 -11.00 -9.54
C PHE A 105 4.30 -11.34 -8.95
N VAL A 106 5.24 -11.66 -9.83
CA VAL A 106 6.67 -11.63 -9.54
C VAL A 106 7.29 -10.39 -10.18
N ILE A 107 8.32 -9.85 -9.53
CA ILE A 107 9.11 -8.73 -10.02
C ILE A 107 10.56 -9.20 -10.05
N ASN A 108 11.23 -9.14 -11.20
CA ASN A 108 12.62 -9.56 -11.35
C ASN A 108 13.44 -8.54 -12.14
N ASP A 109 14.76 -8.58 -11.98
CA ASP A 109 15.68 -7.69 -12.69
C ASP A 109 15.75 -8.01 -14.19
N VAL A 110 15.90 -6.97 -15.03
CA VAL A 110 16.00 -7.08 -16.50
C VAL A 110 17.38 -7.55 -16.96
N ASN A 111 18.44 -7.22 -16.23
CA ASN A 111 19.81 -7.59 -16.60
C ASN A 111 20.20 -8.97 -16.04
N ASN A 112 19.56 -9.40 -14.95
CA ASN A 112 19.80 -10.67 -14.27
C ASN A 112 18.47 -11.34 -13.88
N HIS A 113 17.89 -12.10 -14.82
CA HIS A 113 16.61 -12.80 -14.63
C HIS A 113 16.60 -13.86 -13.50
N ALA A 114 17.73 -14.12 -12.84
CA ALA A 114 17.78 -14.97 -11.64
C ALA A 114 17.46 -14.21 -10.34
N LEU A 115 17.45 -12.87 -10.36
CA LEU A 115 17.20 -12.01 -9.20
C LEU A 115 15.78 -11.47 -9.18
N PHE A 116 15.09 -11.77 -8.09
CA PHE A 116 13.70 -11.43 -7.81
C PHE A 116 13.63 -10.47 -6.63
N VAL A 117 12.64 -9.58 -6.65
CA VAL A 117 12.34 -8.69 -5.53
C VAL A 117 11.74 -9.52 -4.40
N ASP A 118 12.31 -9.39 -3.22
CA ASP A 118 12.07 -10.25 -2.06
C ASP A 118 11.77 -9.39 -0.83
N SER A 119 10.66 -9.69 -0.16
CA SER A 119 10.18 -9.01 1.05
C SER A 119 10.36 -9.86 2.33
N SER A 120 11.30 -10.80 2.37
CA SER A 120 11.62 -11.55 3.60
C SER A 120 12.40 -10.70 4.61
N THR A 121 13.16 -9.72 4.13
CA THR A 121 13.88 -8.75 4.96
C THR A 121 12.90 -7.82 5.69
N ALA A 122 13.03 -7.71 7.01
CA ALA A 122 12.09 -6.98 7.86
C ALA A 122 12.03 -5.47 7.52
N GLY A 123 10.96 -5.07 6.82
CA GLY A 123 10.70 -3.66 6.49
C GLY A 123 11.51 -3.10 5.33
N SER A 124 12.14 -3.93 4.49
CA SER A 124 12.83 -3.46 3.27
C SER A 124 12.70 -4.49 2.14
N LEU A 125 12.77 -4.02 0.90
CA LEU A 125 12.85 -4.90 -0.27
C LEU A 125 14.32 -5.19 -0.59
N THR A 126 14.61 -6.44 -0.94
CA THR A 126 15.95 -6.91 -1.30
C THR A 126 15.90 -7.73 -2.59
N PHE A 127 16.99 -7.81 -3.34
CA PHE A 127 17.13 -8.81 -4.39
C PHE A 127 17.51 -10.18 -3.79
N ASN A 128 16.90 -11.25 -4.30
CA ASN A 128 17.21 -12.61 -3.91
C ASN A 128 17.09 -13.55 -5.11
N THR A 129 17.70 -14.73 -5.06
CA THR A 129 17.43 -15.75 -6.09
C THR A 129 15.98 -16.24 -6.00
N THR A 130 15.40 -16.63 -7.13
CA THR A 130 14.10 -17.31 -7.16
C THR A 130 14.08 -18.48 -6.18
N SER A 131 13.04 -18.59 -5.37
CA SER A 131 12.74 -19.85 -4.68
C SER A 131 12.55 -20.97 -5.72
N VAL A 132 13.22 -22.11 -5.54
CA VAL A 132 13.11 -23.27 -6.44
C VAL A 132 11.69 -23.82 -6.60
N ASP A 133 10.78 -23.46 -5.69
CA ASP A 133 9.38 -23.92 -5.66
C ASP A 133 8.37 -22.83 -6.07
N PHE A 134 8.79 -21.57 -6.34
CA PHE A 134 7.93 -20.39 -6.57
C PHE A 134 6.87 -20.05 -5.47
N ASP A 135 6.67 -20.91 -4.48
CA ASP A 135 5.70 -20.78 -3.38
C ASP A 135 6.13 -19.87 -2.21
N GLN A 136 7.27 -19.16 -2.34
CA GLN A 136 7.68 -18.20 -1.32
C GLN A 136 6.91 -16.89 -1.49
N GLY A 137 5.83 -16.73 -0.72
CA GLY A 137 4.99 -15.51 -0.72
C GLY A 137 5.74 -14.20 -0.48
N PHE A 138 6.99 -14.25 0.02
CA PHE A 138 7.92 -13.12 0.09
C PHE A 138 8.33 -12.54 -1.27
N GLN A 139 8.25 -13.31 -2.37
CA GLN A 139 8.56 -12.89 -3.74
C GLN A 139 7.29 -12.69 -4.59
N LEU A 140 6.11 -12.82 -3.98
CA LEU A 140 4.81 -12.63 -4.62
C LEU A 140 4.19 -11.31 -4.16
N PHE A 141 3.65 -10.56 -5.12
CA PHE A 141 3.03 -9.26 -4.89
C PHE A 141 1.61 -9.25 -5.43
N ASP A 142 0.69 -8.58 -4.73
CA ASP A 142 -0.52 -8.03 -5.33
C ASP A 142 -0.18 -6.64 -5.91
N ILE A 143 -0.66 -6.37 -7.13
CA ILE A 143 -0.45 -5.10 -7.82
C ILE A 143 -1.80 -4.62 -8.35
N THR A 144 -2.31 -3.55 -7.73
CA THR A 144 -3.65 -3.02 -7.98
C THR A 144 -3.54 -1.55 -8.38
N CYS A 145 -3.89 -1.24 -9.63
CA CYS A 145 -3.80 0.10 -10.24
C CYS A 145 -5.16 0.78 -10.37
N GLN A 146 -5.16 2.12 -10.41
CA GLN A 146 -6.37 2.93 -10.62
C GLN A 146 -6.80 2.96 -12.09
N SER A 147 -5.85 2.79 -13.00
CA SER A 147 -6.07 2.65 -14.45
C SER A 147 -4.92 1.84 -15.06
N CYS A 148 -5.17 1.16 -16.17
CA CYS A 148 -4.21 0.30 -16.86
C CYS A 148 -4.24 0.58 -18.35
N GLY A 149 -3.08 0.70 -18.97
CA GLY A 149 -2.94 0.90 -20.41
C GLY A 149 -2.88 -0.43 -21.17
N SER A 150 -3.14 -0.35 -22.47
CA SER A 150 -2.93 -1.45 -23.42
C SER A 150 -1.92 -1.10 -24.53
N ASP A 151 -1.37 0.12 -24.51
CA ASP A 151 -0.29 0.52 -25.40
C ASP A 151 1.04 0.12 -24.76
N THR A 152 1.78 -0.77 -25.43
CA THR A 152 3.07 -1.30 -24.99
C THR A 152 4.26 -0.54 -25.61
N THR A 153 4.02 0.66 -26.16
CA THR A 153 5.08 1.52 -26.66
C THR A 153 5.92 2.06 -25.49
N PRO A 154 7.27 2.13 -25.58
CA PRO A 154 8.10 2.70 -24.53
C PRO A 154 7.67 4.10 -24.12
N GLY A 155 7.68 4.37 -22.81
CA GLY A 155 7.15 5.58 -22.18
C GLY A 155 5.64 5.57 -21.92
N GLN A 156 4.89 4.53 -22.32
CA GLN A 156 3.47 4.41 -22.01
C GLN A 156 3.23 3.65 -20.69
N SER A 157 2.16 4.03 -20.00
CA SER A 157 1.78 3.41 -18.72
C SER A 157 1.09 2.06 -18.94
N ALA A 158 1.70 0.98 -18.44
CA ALA A 158 1.06 -0.32 -18.26
C ALA A 158 0.01 -0.28 -17.13
N GLY A 159 0.26 0.56 -16.11
CA GLY A 159 -0.61 0.78 -14.97
C GLY A 159 -0.26 2.06 -14.23
N SER A 160 -1.26 2.84 -13.83
CA SER A 160 -1.06 4.11 -13.15
C SER A 160 -1.67 4.19 -11.76
N SER A 161 -0.94 4.87 -10.87
CA SER A 161 -1.22 4.95 -9.43
C SER A 161 -1.50 3.59 -8.80
N CYS A 162 -0.60 2.65 -9.06
CA CYS A 162 -0.58 1.28 -8.59
C CYS A 162 -0.08 1.18 -7.15
N THR A 163 -0.84 0.47 -6.33
CA THR A 163 -0.38 -0.02 -5.04
C THR A 163 0.33 -1.36 -5.27
N VAL A 164 1.53 -1.53 -4.70
CA VAL A 164 2.27 -2.81 -4.70
C VAL A 164 2.35 -3.35 -3.27
N SER A 165 1.84 -4.56 -3.05
CA SER A 165 1.65 -5.16 -1.73
C SER A 165 2.26 -6.56 -1.68
N PRO A 166 3.31 -6.84 -0.89
CA PRO A 166 3.85 -8.20 -0.76
C PRO A 166 2.83 -9.15 -0.10
N LEU A 167 2.72 -10.37 -0.62
CA LEU A 167 1.83 -11.43 -0.10
C LEU A 167 2.46 -12.26 1.04
N GLY A 168 3.67 -11.91 1.46
CA GLY A 168 4.41 -12.57 2.53
C GLY A 168 3.88 -12.28 3.94
N PRO A 169 4.75 -12.09 4.95
CA PRO A 169 4.35 -12.06 6.35
C PRO A 169 3.62 -10.77 6.75
N PHE A 170 3.59 -9.77 5.87
CA PHE A 170 3.13 -8.42 6.14
C PHE A 170 1.68 -8.21 5.66
N VAL A 171 0.73 -8.66 6.45
CA VAL A 171 -0.71 -8.45 6.17
C VAL A 171 -1.03 -6.96 6.11
N ASN A 172 -1.75 -6.53 5.08
CA ASN A 172 -2.12 -5.13 4.81
C ASN A 172 -0.91 -4.17 4.72
N ALA A 173 0.21 -4.65 4.19
CA ALA A 173 1.38 -3.83 3.93
C ALA A 173 1.56 -3.52 2.45
N CYS A 174 2.07 -2.32 2.20
CA CYS A 174 2.33 -1.73 0.92
C CYS A 174 3.81 -1.33 0.87
N VAL A 175 4.41 -1.43 -0.31
CA VAL A 175 5.72 -0.82 -0.56
C VAL A 175 5.55 0.69 -0.55
N ARG A 176 6.48 1.40 0.10
CA ARG A 176 6.52 2.87 0.10
C ARG A 176 7.93 3.40 -0.04
N ILE A 177 8.01 4.58 -0.64
CA ILE A 177 9.21 5.41 -0.63
C ILE A 177 9.31 6.10 0.73
N VAL A 178 10.48 6.05 1.37
CA VAL A 178 10.75 6.91 2.54
C VAL A 178 10.88 8.35 2.04
N LYS A 179 10.31 9.29 2.80
CA LYS A 179 10.14 10.71 2.42
C LYS A 179 11.34 11.28 1.63
N PRO A 180 11.11 12.02 0.53
CA PRO A 180 12.14 12.26 -0.50
C PRO A 180 13.13 13.39 -0.19
N ASP A 181 13.44 13.67 1.09
CA ASP A 181 14.47 14.65 1.44
C ASP A 181 15.91 14.17 1.20
N VAL A 182 16.09 12.89 0.83
CA VAL A 182 17.32 12.36 0.22
C VAL A 182 16.99 11.25 -0.81
N SER A 183 17.43 11.43 -2.05
CA SER A 183 17.63 10.32 -2.99
C SER A 183 18.69 9.37 -2.40
N GLY A 184 18.38 8.09 -2.26
CA GLY A 184 19.26 7.18 -1.52
C GLY A 184 18.52 6.14 -0.66
N LEU A 185 17.27 6.43 -0.33
CA LEU A 185 16.56 5.68 0.70
C LEU A 185 16.01 4.33 0.20
N PRO A 186 16.03 3.29 1.06
CA PRO A 186 15.48 1.99 0.72
C PRO A 186 13.97 2.07 0.48
N LEU A 187 13.47 1.21 -0.41
CA LEU A 187 12.06 0.91 -0.49
C LEU A 187 11.68 0.08 0.73
N ILE A 188 10.71 0.56 1.49
CA ILE A 188 10.31 -0.08 2.74
C ILE A 188 8.89 -0.61 2.65
N VAL A 189 8.66 -1.73 3.32
CA VAL A 189 7.33 -2.35 3.46
C VAL A 189 6.72 -1.85 4.76
N GLY A 190 5.54 -1.22 4.68
CA GLY A 190 4.82 -0.65 5.83
C GLY A 190 3.31 -0.68 5.62
N SER A 191 2.53 -0.26 6.62
CA SER A 191 1.06 -0.28 6.53
C SER A 191 0.53 0.48 5.32
N CYS A 192 -0.42 -0.11 4.58
CA CYS A 192 -1.15 0.58 3.52
C CYS A 192 -1.97 1.74 4.11
N GLU A 193 -1.57 2.96 3.82
CA GLU A 193 -2.19 4.20 4.33
C GLU A 193 -2.78 5.07 3.21
N GLY A 194 -2.59 4.68 1.93
CA GLY A 194 -3.09 5.41 0.76
C GLY A 194 -2.32 6.69 0.45
N SER A 195 -1.10 6.82 1.00
CA SER A 195 -0.18 7.93 0.72
C SER A 195 0.28 7.90 -0.73
N GLU A 196 0.54 9.07 -1.32
CA GLU A 196 1.10 9.18 -2.68
C GLU A 196 2.49 8.51 -2.78
N LEU A 197 3.21 8.37 -1.66
CA LEU A 197 4.47 7.61 -1.56
C LEU A 197 4.30 6.08 -1.63
N GLN A 198 3.06 5.58 -1.68
CA GLN A 198 2.68 4.17 -1.90
C GLN A 198 2.10 3.93 -3.30
N LEU A 199 2.01 4.97 -4.13
CA LEU A 199 1.45 4.90 -5.47
C LEU A 199 2.59 4.97 -6.51
N PHE A 200 2.56 4.02 -7.43
CA PHE A 200 3.56 3.86 -8.47
C PHE A 200 2.93 3.80 -9.86
N ASP A 201 3.58 4.39 -10.85
CA ASP A 201 3.28 4.18 -12.26
C ASP A 201 4.24 3.11 -12.80
N ILE A 202 3.68 2.14 -13.52
CA ILE A 202 4.43 1.06 -14.19
C ILE A 202 4.45 1.41 -15.67
N VAL A 203 5.65 1.70 -16.19
CA VAL A 203 5.84 2.33 -17.51
C VAL A 203 6.74 1.44 -18.37
N PHE A 204 6.36 1.18 -19.62
CA PHE A 204 7.15 0.43 -20.60
C PHE A 204 8.41 1.19 -21.09
#